data_AF-A0A933XWW8-F1
#
_entry.id   AF-A0A933XWW8-F1
#
_cell.length_a   1.000
_cell.length_b   1.000
_cell.length_c   1.000
_cell.angle_alpha   90.00
_cell.angle_beta   90.00
_cell.angle_gamma   90.00
#
_symmetry.space_group_name_H-M   'P 1'
#
loop_
_entity.id
_entity.type
_entity.pdbx_description
1 polymer ?
#
loop_
_entity_poly.entity_id
_entity_poly.type
_entity_poly.pdbx_seq_one_letter_code
_entity_poly.pdbx_strand_id
1 'polypeptide(L)'
;MSFVARWLLVLGCVLAWTSPSADAQNACKTCAGTGLAPCRPCAKQRCTNEREVFFCSLARCKSCGGTQLVPCKCAAPAKVDLAAKRAALEAWRTKFPAELAAFMGRDVAVAESAHFVLAWDVPKVDHKRGTDLHGALHLYLDRLEEFHARFSADTDSTDKQFSAKTTGLVWAREADQEKASPKYTLQPSNTESKLMGRAPVFSLFYDKGHMHEEYELHQAVVHQVSHCLLSNVHNGIWSGNIKGGWVDEGLAHWYENALFDGVRHYCYVESDSLVDFKFGKWEASVRRALDAGKLPSLFEFTGLNTTEMTPPQRMFAWALVDYLLRGPKKCYGAFARAAKEKKSFGEACQSILGKSAIEAERDWHAWLAANFSVEPSKR
;
A
#
# COMPACT_ATOMS: atom_id res chain seq x y z
N MET A 1 50.11 21.12 42.80
CA MET A 1 50.24 19.66 43.04
C MET A 1 49.15 18.97 42.23
N SER A 2 49.36 18.04 41.31
CA SER A 2 50.54 17.52 40.64
C SER A 2 50.02 16.74 39.41
N PHE A 3 50.55 17.07 38.23
CA PHE A 3 50.95 16.15 37.15
C PHE A 3 49.96 15.19 36.40
N VAL A 4 49.89 15.42 35.06
CA VAL A 4 50.17 14.45 33.94
C VAL A 4 49.12 13.32 33.69
N ALA A 5 48.66 12.91 32.49
CA ALA A 5 49.05 12.99 31.07
C ALA A 5 47.78 12.80 30.20
N ARG A 6 47.53 13.59 29.15
CA ARG A 6 47.81 13.30 27.72
C ARG A 6 47.74 11.82 27.30
N TRP A 7 46.64 11.43 26.64
CA TRP A 7 46.64 10.41 25.58
C TRP A 7 45.71 10.85 24.44
N LEU A 8 46.33 11.36 23.36
CA LEU A 8 45.73 11.56 22.04
C LEU A 8 45.92 10.25 21.27
N LEU A 9 44.87 9.45 21.14
CA LEU A 9 44.84 8.30 20.25
C LEU A 9 44.46 8.82 18.85
N VAL A 10 45.49 9.06 18.03
CA VAL A 10 45.36 9.27 16.59
C VAL A 10 45.01 7.91 15.98
N LEU A 11 43.73 7.69 15.67
CA LEU A 11 43.33 6.59 14.78
C LEU A 11 43.81 6.95 13.37
N GLY A 12 44.93 6.34 12.96
CA GLY A 12 45.36 6.34 11.57
C GLY A 12 44.38 5.54 10.73
N CYS A 13 43.47 6.22 10.02
CA CYS A 13 42.79 5.65 8.87
C CYS A 13 43.84 5.42 7.77
N VAL A 14 44.39 4.21 7.72
CA VAL A 14 45.03 3.69 6.52
C VAL A 14 43.91 3.53 5.48
N LEU A 15 43.74 4.56 4.65
CA LEU A 15 43.01 4.47 3.40
C LEU A 15 43.78 3.48 2.52
N ALA A 16 43.44 2.20 2.63
CA ALA A 16 43.81 1.20 1.64
C ALA A 16 43.14 1.61 0.32
N TRP A 17 43.88 2.35 -0.51
CA TRP A 17 43.57 2.51 -1.91
C TRP A 17 43.71 1.13 -2.55
N THR A 18 42.62 0.36 -2.55
CA THR A 18 42.52 -0.82 -3.40
C THR A 18 42.55 -0.31 -4.83
N SER A 19 43.66 -0.53 -5.52
CA SER A 19 43.71 -0.35 -6.97
C SER A 19 42.54 -1.14 -7.56
N PRO A 20 41.71 -0.54 -8.44
CA PRO A 20 40.66 -1.29 -9.11
C PRO A 20 41.31 -2.50 -9.78
N SER A 21 40.79 -3.70 -9.53
CA SER A 21 41.36 -4.92 -10.12
C SER A 21 41.40 -4.75 -11.64
N ALA A 22 42.43 -5.31 -12.29
CA ALA A 22 42.60 -5.22 -13.74
C ALA A 22 41.37 -5.72 -14.54
N ASP A 23 40.49 -6.51 -13.90
CA ASP A 23 39.22 -6.97 -14.48
C ASP A 23 38.17 -5.86 -14.65
N ALA A 24 38.26 -4.74 -13.91
CA ALA A 24 37.32 -3.62 -14.03
C ALA A 24 37.53 -2.79 -15.31
N GLN A 25 38.71 -2.84 -15.92
CA GLN A 25 39.06 -1.96 -17.05
C GLN A 25 38.57 -2.48 -18.43
N ASN A 26 38.09 -3.72 -18.52
CA ASN A 26 37.58 -4.31 -19.77
C ASN A 26 36.15 -4.88 -19.66
N ALA A 27 35.31 -4.31 -18.79
CA ALA A 27 33.91 -4.72 -18.73
C ALA A 27 33.20 -4.43 -20.08
N CYS A 28 32.58 -5.45 -20.68
CA CYS A 28 31.87 -5.29 -21.95
C CYS A 28 30.80 -4.19 -21.83
N LYS A 29 30.86 -3.18 -22.71
CA LYS A 29 29.94 -2.02 -22.69
C LYS A 29 28.45 -2.39 -22.81
N THR A 30 28.14 -3.55 -23.37
CA THR A 30 26.76 -4.02 -23.55
C THR A 30 26.18 -4.66 -22.29
N CYS A 31 26.98 -5.42 -21.55
CA CYS A 31 26.51 -6.16 -20.37
C CYS A 31 27.09 -5.66 -19.04
N ALA A 32 27.98 -4.67 -19.08
CA ALA A 32 28.78 -4.21 -17.94
C ALA A 32 29.47 -5.37 -17.19
N GLY A 33 29.92 -6.40 -17.92
CA GLY A 33 30.57 -7.58 -17.32
C GLY A 33 29.64 -8.58 -16.64
N THR A 34 28.31 -8.49 -16.83
CA THR A 34 27.34 -9.46 -16.27
C THR A 34 27.14 -10.72 -17.12
N GLY A 35 27.66 -10.72 -18.36
CA GLY A 35 27.37 -11.76 -19.35
C GLY A 35 25.96 -11.70 -19.93
N LEU A 36 25.15 -10.70 -19.56
CA LEU A 36 23.74 -10.56 -19.96
C LEU A 36 23.47 -9.21 -20.61
N ALA A 37 22.71 -9.21 -21.71
CA ALA A 37 22.30 -8.00 -22.40
C ALA A 37 20.77 -7.84 -22.34
N PRO A 38 20.24 -6.60 -22.34
CA PRO A 38 18.81 -6.37 -22.52
C PRO A 38 18.31 -6.99 -23.83
N CYS A 39 17.17 -7.66 -23.77
CA CYS A 39 16.49 -8.23 -24.94
C CYS A 39 16.07 -7.10 -25.88
N ARG A 40 16.64 -7.05 -27.10
CA ARG A 40 16.36 -5.97 -28.07
C ARG A 40 14.87 -5.78 -28.40
N PRO A 41 14.07 -6.84 -28.64
CA PRO A 41 12.61 -6.70 -28.78
C PRO A 41 11.94 -6.01 -27.58
N CYS A 42 12.23 -6.45 -26.36
CA CYS A 42 11.66 -5.87 -25.14
C CYS A 42 12.15 -4.43 -24.91
N ALA A 43 13.42 -4.14 -25.23
CA ALA A 43 13.99 -2.80 -25.08
C ALA A 43 13.28 -1.73 -25.94
N LYS A 44 12.68 -2.14 -27.08
CA LYS A 44 11.85 -1.26 -27.92
C LYS A 44 10.44 -1.07 -27.39
N GLN A 45 9.95 -2.02 -26.58
CA GLN A 45 8.61 -2.02 -25.98
C GLN A 45 8.66 -1.56 -24.51
N ARG A 46 9.72 -0.87 -24.08
CA ARG A 46 10.00 -0.54 -22.68
C ARG A 46 8.77 0.03 -21.99
N CYS A 47 8.12 -0.80 -21.18
CA CYS A 47 7.32 -0.31 -20.08
C CYS A 47 8.30 0.33 -19.09
N THR A 48 8.17 1.63 -18.82
CA THR A 48 9.09 2.35 -17.93
C THR A 48 8.96 1.96 -16.46
N ASN A 49 7.91 1.22 -16.13
CA ASN A 49 7.43 0.91 -14.78
C ASN A 49 7.74 -0.56 -14.38
N GLU A 50 8.78 -1.17 -14.97
CA GLU A 50 9.13 -2.57 -14.68
C GLU A 50 10.13 -2.72 -13.51
N ARG A 51 10.27 -1.71 -12.65
CA ARG A 51 11.40 -1.65 -11.70
C ARG A 51 11.28 -2.67 -10.57
N GLU A 52 10.06 -3.00 -10.13
CA GLU A 52 9.80 -3.85 -8.97
C GLU A 52 9.00 -5.13 -9.31
N VAL A 53 8.92 -5.50 -10.60
CA VAL A 53 8.11 -6.64 -11.07
C VAL A 53 8.95 -7.92 -11.15
N PHE A 54 8.57 -8.95 -10.38
CA PHE A 54 9.20 -10.28 -10.44
C PHE A 54 8.66 -11.09 -11.62
N PHE A 55 7.34 -11.06 -11.83
CA PHE A 55 6.68 -11.84 -12.88
C PHE A 55 5.57 -11.03 -13.54
N CYS A 56 5.37 -11.24 -14.85
CA CYS A 56 4.28 -10.63 -15.62
C CYS A 56 3.76 -11.61 -16.68
N SER A 57 2.45 -11.80 -16.74
CA SER A 57 1.81 -12.75 -17.66
C SER A 57 1.88 -12.30 -19.13
N LEU A 58 2.05 -10.99 -19.36
CA LEU A 58 2.24 -10.38 -20.67
C LEU A 58 3.68 -10.48 -21.20
N ALA A 59 4.65 -10.82 -20.34
CA ALA A 59 6.06 -10.96 -20.72
C ALA A 59 6.33 -12.26 -21.50
N ARG A 60 5.81 -12.39 -22.74
CA ARG A 60 5.90 -13.62 -23.57
C ARG A 60 6.88 -13.54 -24.75
N CYS A 61 7.90 -12.69 -24.65
CA CYS A 61 8.87 -12.51 -25.74
C CYS A 61 9.58 -13.83 -26.10
N LYS A 62 9.43 -14.28 -27.35
CA LYS A 62 10.05 -15.52 -27.86
C LYS A 62 11.58 -15.55 -27.72
N SER A 63 12.24 -14.39 -27.75
CA SER A 63 13.71 -14.31 -27.70
C SER A 63 14.29 -14.47 -26.29
N CYS A 64 13.67 -13.87 -25.27
CA CYS A 64 14.16 -13.92 -23.89
C CYS A 64 13.33 -14.84 -22.98
N GLY A 65 12.19 -15.33 -23.46
CA GLY A 65 11.22 -16.08 -22.67
C GLY A 65 10.52 -15.24 -21.61
N GLY A 66 10.48 -13.90 -21.76
CA GLY A 66 9.91 -12.98 -20.76
C GLY A 66 10.88 -12.41 -19.74
N THR A 67 12.09 -12.96 -19.63
CA THR A 67 13.11 -12.51 -18.66
C THR A 67 13.73 -11.15 -18.97
N GLN A 68 13.42 -10.59 -20.14
CA GLN A 68 14.00 -9.36 -20.70
C GLN A 68 15.53 -9.36 -20.86
N LEU A 69 16.18 -10.48 -20.60
CA LEU A 69 17.62 -10.66 -20.68
C LEU A 69 17.94 -11.77 -21.67
N VAL A 70 19.03 -11.57 -22.41
CA VAL A 70 19.60 -12.58 -23.30
C VAL A 70 21.10 -12.71 -23.05
N PRO A 71 21.71 -13.88 -23.32
CA PRO A 71 23.15 -14.03 -23.25
C PRO A 71 23.86 -12.96 -24.08
N CYS A 72 24.84 -12.28 -23.48
CA CYS A 72 25.65 -11.31 -24.18
C CYS A 72 26.62 -12.02 -25.13
N LYS A 73 26.90 -11.40 -26.28
CA LYS A 73 27.84 -11.95 -27.28
C LYS A 73 29.31 -11.89 -26.84
N CYS A 74 29.64 -11.26 -25.71
CA CYS A 74 31.01 -11.02 -25.26
C CYS A 74 31.70 -12.22 -24.60
N ALA A 75 31.15 -13.43 -24.70
CA ALA A 75 31.65 -14.68 -24.09
C ALA A 75 31.76 -14.70 -22.54
N ALA A 76 31.60 -13.58 -21.84
CA ALA A 76 31.53 -13.56 -20.39
C ALA A 76 30.38 -14.45 -19.88
N PRO A 77 30.62 -15.31 -18.87
CA PRO A 77 29.58 -16.17 -18.32
C PRO A 77 28.47 -15.32 -17.70
N ALA A 78 27.22 -15.75 -17.87
CA ALA A 78 26.09 -15.10 -17.25
C ALA A 78 26.19 -15.23 -15.73
N LYS A 79 26.15 -14.09 -15.02
CA LYS A 79 26.11 -14.07 -13.54
C LYS A 79 24.76 -14.50 -12.95
N VAL A 80 23.78 -14.80 -13.80
CA VAL A 80 22.44 -15.23 -13.42
C VAL A 80 22.03 -16.40 -14.29
N ASP A 81 21.43 -17.41 -13.68
CA ASP A 81 20.85 -18.55 -14.38
C ASP A 81 19.54 -18.14 -15.09
N LEU A 82 19.65 -17.86 -16.40
CA LEU A 82 18.50 -17.54 -17.23
C LEU A 82 17.53 -18.72 -17.40
N ALA A 83 18.02 -19.96 -17.36
CA ALA A 83 17.18 -21.14 -17.48
C ALA A 83 16.31 -21.29 -16.24
N ALA A 84 16.89 -21.15 -15.05
CA ALA A 84 16.15 -21.12 -13.79
C ALA A 84 15.14 -19.97 -13.76
N LYS A 85 15.50 -18.76 -14.21
CA LYS A 85 14.55 -17.63 -14.31
C LYS A 85 13.37 -17.92 -15.23
N ARG A 86 13.61 -18.53 -16.39
CA ARG A 86 12.53 -18.93 -17.33
C ARG A 86 11.64 -20.02 -16.73
N ALA A 87 12.24 -21.01 -16.08
CA ALA A 87 11.49 -22.07 -15.40
C ALA A 87 10.63 -21.52 -14.26
N ALA A 88 11.16 -20.59 -13.46
CA ALA A 88 10.43 -19.92 -12.39
C ALA A 88 9.24 -19.11 -12.93
N LEU A 89 9.44 -18.34 -14.01
CA LEU A 89 8.36 -17.60 -14.67
C LEU A 89 7.28 -18.53 -15.23
N GLU A 90 7.66 -19.66 -15.83
CA GLU A 90 6.69 -20.62 -16.35
C GLU A 90 5.92 -21.33 -15.23
N ALA A 91 6.61 -21.76 -14.18
CA ALA A 91 5.98 -22.34 -12.99
C ALA A 91 5.09 -21.34 -12.25
N TRP A 92 5.37 -20.04 -12.35
CA TRP A 92 4.50 -18.99 -11.82
C TRP A 92 3.21 -18.85 -12.65
N ARG A 93 3.31 -18.90 -13.99
CA ARG A 93 2.13 -18.79 -14.88
C ARG A 93 1.10 -19.88 -14.64
N THR A 94 1.53 -21.08 -14.27
CA THR A 94 0.64 -22.21 -13.99
C THR A 94 -0.09 -22.12 -12.65
N LYS A 95 0.16 -21.09 -11.84
CA LYS A 95 -0.50 -20.85 -10.54
C LYS A 95 -1.70 -19.91 -10.73
N PHE A 96 -1.74 -18.84 -9.94
CA PHE A 96 -2.83 -17.87 -9.91
C PHE A 96 -3.20 -17.31 -11.29
N PRO A 97 -2.27 -16.96 -12.21
CA PRO A 97 -2.65 -16.50 -13.54
C PRO A 97 -3.47 -17.52 -14.35
N ALA A 98 -3.07 -18.80 -14.34
CA ALA A 98 -3.81 -19.87 -15.03
C ALA A 98 -5.14 -20.19 -14.34
N GLU A 99 -5.19 -20.21 -13.01
CA GLU A 99 -6.43 -20.38 -12.25
C GLU A 99 -7.43 -19.26 -12.57
N LEU A 100 -6.97 -18.02 -12.55
CA LEU A 100 -7.77 -16.85 -12.87
C LEU A 100 -8.29 -16.91 -14.30
N ALA A 101 -7.42 -17.26 -15.26
CA ALA A 101 -7.82 -17.36 -16.66
C ALA A 101 -8.88 -18.46 -16.88
N ALA A 102 -8.71 -19.62 -16.23
CA ALA A 102 -9.67 -20.71 -16.28
C ALA A 102 -11.02 -20.30 -15.66
N PHE A 103 -10.99 -19.61 -14.51
CA PHE A 103 -12.19 -19.12 -13.84
C PHE A 103 -12.92 -18.06 -14.69
N MET A 104 -12.19 -17.10 -15.25
CA MET A 104 -12.75 -16.02 -16.06
C MET A 104 -13.15 -16.49 -17.46
N GLY A 105 -12.63 -17.62 -17.94
CA GLY A 105 -12.86 -18.14 -19.29
C GLY A 105 -12.10 -17.36 -20.38
N ARG A 106 -11.08 -16.59 -19.98
CA ARG A 106 -10.24 -15.75 -20.85
C ARG A 106 -8.95 -15.39 -20.13
N ASP A 107 -7.92 -15.02 -20.89
CA ASP A 107 -6.69 -14.48 -20.30
C ASP A 107 -6.96 -13.13 -19.60
N VAL A 108 -6.36 -12.96 -18.42
CA VAL A 108 -6.33 -11.70 -17.64
C VAL A 108 -4.87 -11.34 -17.39
N ALA A 109 -4.52 -10.06 -17.52
CA ALA A 109 -3.15 -9.63 -17.28
C ALA A 109 -2.86 -9.71 -15.78
N VAL A 110 -1.73 -10.32 -15.40
CA VAL A 110 -1.33 -10.48 -14.00
C VAL A 110 0.14 -10.13 -13.88
N ALA A 111 0.51 -9.40 -12.84
CA ALA A 111 1.88 -9.17 -12.44
C ALA A 111 2.07 -9.41 -10.94
N GLU A 112 3.30 -9.70 -10.54
CA GLU A 112 3.68 -9.98 -9.16
C GLU A 112 4.96 -9.22 -8.82
N SER A 113 4.96 -8.59 -7.64
CA SER A 113 6.08 -7.88 -7.03
C SER A 113 6.45 -8.52 -5.69
N ALA A 114 7.22 -7.84 -4.84
CA ALA A 114 7.60 -8.32 -3.52
C ALA A 114 6.38 -8.54 -2.60
N HIS A 115 5.45 -7.59 -2.55
CA HIS A 115 4.35 -7.56 -1.58
C HIS A 115 2.97 -7.78 -2.21
N PHE A 116 2.87 -7.76 -3.55
CA PHE A 116 1.58 -7.80 -4.24
C PHE A 116 1.52 -8.79 -5.40
N VAL A 117 0.31 -9.27 -5.66
CA VAL A 117 -0.10 -9.90 -6.91
C VAL A 117 -1.26 -9.08 -7.46
N LEU A 118 -1.13 -8.52 -8.66
CA LEU A 118 -2.15 -7.67 -9.26
C LEU A 118 -2.65 -8.29 -10.56
N ALA A 119 -3.95 -8.60 -10.61
CA ALA A 119 -4.65 -8.84 -11.85
C ALA A 119 -5.31 -7.55 -12.36
N TRP A 120 -5.21 -7.32 -13.66
CA TRP A 120 -5.62 -6.07 -14.27
C TRP A 120 -6.28 -6.33 -15.62
N ASP A 121 -7.43 -5.73 -15.81
CA ASP A 121 -8.24 -5.89 -17.02
C ASP A 121 -8.59 -4.56 -17.69
N VAL A 122 -8.29 -3.43 -17.05
CA VAL A 122 -8.61 -2.10 -17.60
C VAL A 122 -7.71 -1.81 -18.81
N PRO A 123 -8.26 -1.72 -20.03
CA PRO A 123 -7.45 -1.69 -21.25
C PRO A 123 -6.56 -0.45 -21.37
N LYS A 124 -7.00 0.65 -20.77
CA LYS A 124 -6.31 1.93 -20.79
C LYS A 124 -6.73 2.80 -19.61
N VAL A 125 -5.77 3.46 -18.97
CA VAL A 125 -6.01 4.51 -17.97
C VAL A 125 -5.48 5.85 -18.46
N ASP A 126 -6.11 6.94 -18.04
CA ASP A 126 -5.75 8.31 -18.46
C ASP A 126 -4.56 8.86 -17.65
N HIS A 127 -3.46 8.12 -17.63
CA HIS A 127 -2.18 8.54 -17.09
C HIS A 127 -1.21 8.90 -18.23
N LYS A 128 -0.61 10.10 -18.21
CA LYS A 128 0.42 10.60 -19.16
C LYS A 128 0.16 10.25 -20.65
N ARG A 129 -0.81 10.92 -21.28
CA ARG A 129 -1.28 10.68 -22.68
C ARG A 129 -1.93 9.30 -22.92
N GLY A 130 -2.28 8.61 -21.84
CA GLY A 130 -2.96 7.32 -21.87
C GLY A 130 -1.97 6.17 -21.77
N THR A 131 -2.09 5.41 -20.69
CA THR A 131 -1.25 4.24 -20.41
C THR A 131 -2.05 2.99 -20.77
N ASP A 132 -1.48 2.13 -21.61
CA ASP A 132 -2.10 0.88 -22.05
C ASP A 132 -2.20 -0.17 -20.93
N LEU A 133 -2.87 -1.30 -21.21
CA LEU A 133 -3.07 -2.41 -20.27
C LEU A 133 -1.77 -2.82 -19.53
N HIS A 134 -0.67 -2.99 -20.28
CA HIS A 134 0.60 -3.45 -19.72
C HIS A 134 1.25 -2.36 -18.86
N GLY A 135 1.26 -1.12 -19.35
CA GLY A 135 1.77 0.02 -18.60
C GLY A 135 0.96 0.31 -17.33
N ALA A 136 -0.36 0.14 -17.38
CA ALA A 136 -1.27 0.42 -16.27
C ALA A 136 -1.10 -0.61 -15.16
N LEU A 137 -1.04 -1.91 -15.52
CA LEU A 137 -0.72 -2.99 -14.59
C LEU A 137 0.57 -2.71 -13.81
N HIS A 138 1.64 -2.31 -14.51
CA HIS A 138 2.92 -2.03 -13.87
C HIS A 138 2.93 -0.70 -13.11
N LEU A 139 2.26 0.34 -13.62
CA LEU A 139 2.07 1.62 -12.90
C LEU A 139 1.43 1.40 -11.53
N TYR A 140 0.35 0.61 -11.48
CA TYR A 140 -0.36 0.34 -10.23
C TYR A 140 0.43 -0.60 -9.32
N LEU A 141 1.17 -1.56 -9.87
CA LEU A 141 2.04 -2.41 -9.06
C LEU A 141 3.18 -1.61 -8.40
N ASP A 142 3.82 -0.69 -9.13
CA ASP A 142 4.83 0.23 -8.58
C ASP A 142 4.22 1.12 -7.47
N ARG A 143 3.04 1.70 -7.71
CA ARG A 143 2.33 2.52 -6.71
C ARG A 143 1.95 1.74 -5.45
N LEU A 144 1.55 0.48 -5.61
CA LEU A 144 1.26 -0.40 -4.47
C LEU A 144 2.51 -0.68 -3.63
N GLU A 145 3.67 -0.89 -4.26
CA GLU A 145 4.95 -1.05 -3.56
C GLU A 145 5.39 0.24 -2.86
N GLU A 146 5.27 1.40 -3.51
CA GLU A 146 5.49 2.71 -2.88
C GLU A 146 4.57 2.91 -1.67
N PHE A 147 3.30 2.51 -1.81
CA PHE A 147 2.33 2.59 -0.74
C PHE A 147 2.64 1.62 0.41
N HIS A 148 3.07 0.40 0.13
CA HIS A 148 3.51 -0.56 1.16
C HIS A 148 4.70 -0.03 1.97
N ALA A 149 5.69 0.59 1.29
CA ALA A 149 6.83 1.19 1.97
C ALA A 149 6.39 2.32 2.91
N ARG A 150 5.48 3.19 2.46
CA ARG A 150 4.89 4.23 3.30
C ARG A 150 4.10 3.64 4.47
N PHE A 151 3.23 2.67 4.19
CA PHE A 151 2.44 1.98 5.20
C PHE A 151 3.32 1.36 6.29
N SER A 152 4.42 0.72 5.89
CA SER A 152 5.36 0.09 6.81
C SER A 152 6.04 1.13 7.71
N ALA A 153 6.40 2.29 7.16
CA ALA A 153 6.96 3.40 7.94
C ALA A 153 5.93 3.99 8.92
N ASP A 154 4.70 4.24 8.47
CA ASP A 154 3.63 4.85 9.27
C ASP A 154 3.12 3.91 10.39
N THR A 155 3.26 2.58 10.20
CA THR A 155 2.84 1.56 11.17
C THR A 155 3.98 0.95 11.99
N ASP A 156 5.22 1.37 11.75
CA ASP A 156 6.42 0.77 12.34
C ASP A 156 6.40 -0.76 12.18
N SER A 157 6.21 -1.20 10.93
CA SER A 157 6.16 -2.61 10.57
C SER A 157 7.27 -3.01 9.61
N THR A 158 7.52 -4.30 9.54
CA THR A 158 8.56 -4.94 8.72
C THR A 158 7.95 -6.08 7.93
N ASP A 159 8.56 -6.45 6.81
CA ASP A 159 8.06 -7.50 5.90
C ASP A 159 7.77 -8.83 6.60
N LYS A 160 8.52 -9.15 7.66
CA LYS A 160 8.35 -10.38 8.46
C LYS A 160 7.02 -10.44 9.23
N GLN A 161 6.36 -9.30 9.41
CA GLN A 161 5.09 -9.21 10.13
C GLN A 161 3.88 -9.35 9.20
N PHE A 162 4.07 -9.36 7.88
CA PHE A 162 3.01 -9.64 6.93
C PHE A 162 2.89 -11.15 6.72
N SER A 163 1.65 -11.64 6.75
CA SER A 163 1.34 -13.06 6.65
C SER A 163 1.42 -13.60 5.21
N ALA A 164 1.12 -12.75 4.22
CA ALA A 164 1.14 -13.07 2.80
C ALA A 164 1.17 -11.80 1.96
N LYS A 165 1.39 -11.96 0.65
CA LYS A 165 1.16 -10.89 -0.33
C LYS A 165 -0.31 -10.50 -0.37
N THR A 166 -0.59 -9.25 -0.66
CA THR A 166 -1.96 -8.78 -0.94
C THR A 166 -2.29 -8.99 -2.41
N THR A 167 -3.44 -9.56 -2.70
CA THR A 167 -3.91 -9.76 -4.08
C THR A 167 -4.88 -8.64 -4.47
N GLY A 168 -4.63 -7.97 -5.60
CA GLY A 168 -5.53 -7.00 -6.19
C GLY A 168 -6.15 -7.52 -7.48
N LEU A 169 -7.44 -7.26 -7.68
CA LEU A 169 -8.19 -7.60 -8.89
C LEU A 169 -8.89 -6.33 -9.39
N VAL A 170 -8.54 -5.86 -10.59
CA VAL A 170 -9.12 -4.62 -11.15
C VAL A 170 -9.77 -4.91 -12.51
N TRP A 171 -11.09 -4.74 -12.58
CA TRP A 171 -11.93 -5.15 -13.69
C TRP A 171 -12.38 -3.99 -14.55
N ALA A 172 -12.46 -4.21 -15.88
CA ALA A 172 -13.01 -3.24 -16.82
C ALA A 172 -14.52 -3.35 -17.02
N ARG A 173 -15.14 -4.42 -16.48
CA ARG A 173 -16.57 -4.73 -16.66
C ARG A 173 -17.19 -5.10 -15.33
N GLU A 174 -18.34 -4.51 -15.03
CA GLU A 174 -19.12 -4.77 -13.82
C GLU A 174 -19.41 -6.28 -13.65
N ALA A 175 -19.82 -6.96 -14.73
CA ALA A 175 -20.11 -8.39 -14.71
C ALA A 175 -18.89 -9.27 -14.34
N ASP A 176 -17.66 -8.81 -14.61
CA ASP A 176 -16.47 -9.53 -14.17
C ASP A 176 -16.23 -9.36 -12.66
N GLN A 177 -16.50 -8.17 -12.12
CA GLN A 177 -16.47 -7.92 -10.67
C GLN A 177 -17.56 -8.71 -9.94
N GLU A 178 -18.79 -8.69 -10.44
CA GLU A 178 -19.91 -9.45 -9.88
C GLU A 178 -19.61 -10.96 -9.84
N LYS A 179 -18.93 -11.47 -10.88
CA LYS A 179 -18.47 -12.86 -10.94
C LYS A 179 -17.29 -13.14 -9.99
N ALA A 180 -16.30 -12.26 -9.95
CA ALA A 180 -15.05 -12.48 -9.23
C ALA A 180 -15.16 -12.27 -7.72
N SER A 181 -15.96 -11.30 -7.27
CA SER A 181 -16.09 -10.92 -5.86
C SER A 181 -16.47 -12.10 -4.95
N PRO A 182 -17.55 -12.88 -5.17
CA PRO A 182 -17.87 -13.99 -4.27
C PRO A 182 -16.80 -15.10 -4.26
N LYS A 183 -16.03 -15.26 -5.35
CA LYS A 183 -14.97 -16.26 -5.46
C LYS A 183 -13.72 -15.87 -4.68
N TYR A 184 -13.29 -14.61 -4.80
CA TYR A 184 -11.98 -14.17 -4.31
C TYR A 184 -12.05 -13.35 -3.03
N THR A 185 -13.12 -12.59 -2.82
CA THR A 185 -13.29 -11.77 -1.60
C THR A 185 -14.31 -12.35 -0.63
N LEU A 186 -15.01 -13.43 -1.03
CA LEU A 186 -16.09 -14.07 -0.28
C LEU A 186 -17.30 -13.16 -0.01
N GLN A 187 -17.43 -12.09 -0.79
CA GLN A 187 -18.50 -11.10 -0.66
C GLN A 187 -19.06 -10.82 -2.05
N PRO A 188 -20.38 -10.98 -2.28
CA PRO A 188 -20.99 -10.58 -3.54
C PRO A 188 -20.98 -9.05 -3.65
N SER A 189 -20.44 -8.52 -4.74
CA SER A 189 -20.43 -7.09 -5.06
C SER A 189 -20.21 -6.86 -6.54
N ASN A 190 -20.88 -5.87 -7.11
CA ASN A 190 -20.71 -5.42 -8.49
C ASN A 190 -19.77 -4.21 -8.64
N THR A 191 -19.48 -3.50 -7.55
CA THR A 191 -18.58 -2.33 -7.55
C THR A 191 -17.22 -2.70 -6.98
N GLU A 192 -17.18 -3.09 -5.71
CA GLU A 192 -15.94 -3.37 -4.99
C GLU A 192 -16.15 -4.24 -3.75
N SER A 193 -15.13 -5.01 -3.39
CA SER A 193 -15.15 -5.87 -2.20
C SER A 193 -13.74 -6.18 -1.74
N LYS A 194 -13.62 -6.60 -0.47
CA LYS A 194 -12.34 -6.98 0.13
C LYS A 194 -12.49 -8.17 1.07
N LEU A 195 -11.54 -9.09 0.98
CA LEU A 195 -11.29 -10.11 2.01
C LEU A 195 -10.14 -9.63 2.89
N MET A 196 -10.44 -9.51 4.18
CA MET A 196 -9.48 -9.08 5.19
C MET A 196 -8.81 -10.28 5.85
N GLY A 197 -7.61 -10.06 6.40
CA GLY A 197 -6.90 -11.03 7.24
C GLY A 197 -5.56 -11.48 6.67
N ARG A 198 -5.20 -12.75 6.86
CA ARG A 198 -3.86 -13.29 6.58
C ARG A 198 -3.45 -13.31 5.11
N ALA A 199 -4.41 -13.47 4.20
CA ALA A 199 -4.19 -13.51 2.76
C ALA A 199 -5.22 -12.58 2.10
N PRO A 200 -5.05 -11.26 2.24
CA PRO A 200 -6.07 -10.31 1.89
C PRO A 200 -6.19 -10.18 0.38
N VAL A 201 -7.41 -9.92 -0.07
CA VAL A 201 -7.73 -9.71 -1.47
C VAL A 201 -8.63 -8.49 -1.59
N PHE A 202 -8.35 -7.59 -2.52
CA PHE A 202 -9.32 -6.58 -2.94
C PHE A 202 -9.73 -6.82 -4.39
N SER A 203 -10.98 -6.51 -4.71
CA SER A 203 -11.54 -6.65 -6.05
C SER A 203 -12.42 -5.46 -6.35
N LEU A 204 -12.15 -4.74 -7.43
CA LEU A 204 -12.89 -3.54 -7.81
C LEU A 204 -13.15 -3.47 -9.32
N PHE A 205 -14.28 -2.88 -9.68
CA PHE A 205 -14.67 -2.52 -11.03
C PHE A 205 -14.35 -1.04 -11.28
N TYR A 206 -13.73 -0.77 -12.43
CA TYR A 206 -13.45 0.58 -12.90
C TYR A 206 -14.06 0.81 -14.27
N ASP A 207 -14.89 1.84 -14.36
CA ASP A 207 -15.21 2.52 -15.61
C ASP A 207 -15.31 4.03 -15.37
N LYS A 208 -15.41 4.79 -16.47
CA LYS A 208 -15.57 6.25 -16.41
C LYS A 208 -16.96 6.72 -15.97
N GLY A 209 -17.93 5.81 -15.91
CA GLY A 209 -19.28 6.10 -15.43
C GLY A 209 -19.33 6.19 -13.90
N HIS A 210 -18.54 5.35 -13.21
CA HIS A 210 -18.48 5.24 -11.76
C HIS A 210 -17.26 5.97 -11.17
N MET A 211 -16.11 5.93 -11.84
CA MET A 211 -14.87 6.62 -11.45
C MET A 211 -14.38 7.42 -12.66
N HIS A 212 -14.76 8.69 -12.71
CA HIS A 212 -14.58 9.59 -13.85
C HIS A 212 -13.12 9.80 -14.23
N GLU A 213 -12.21 9.81 -13.24
CA GLU A 213 -10.79 10.06 -13.45
C GLU A 213 -9.91 8.91 -12.95
N GLU A 214 -8.73 8.75 -13.57
CA GLU A 214 -7.68 7.80 -13.13
C GLU A 214 -7.29 8.01 -11.66
N TYR A 215 -7.39 9.27 -11.22
CA TYR A 215 -7.17 9.67 -9.85
C TYR A 215 -8.11 8.97 -8.85
N GLU A 216 -9.39 8.85 -9.20
CA GLU A 216 -10.41 8.25 -8.34
C GLU A 216 -10.19 6.74 -8.22
N LEU A 217 -9.76 6.09 -9.30
CA LEU A 217 -9.29 4.70 -9.28
C LEU A 217 -8.10 4.53 -8.33
N HIS A 218 -7.11 5.42 -8.41
CA HIS A 218 -5.95 5.34 -7.54
C HIS A 218 -6.33 5.55 -6.07
N GLN A 219 -7.23 6.48 -5.78
CA GLN A 219 -7.76 6.71 -4.44
C GLN A 219 -8.50 5.47 -3.91
N ALA A 220 -9.38 4.87 -4.71
CA ALA A 220 -10.10 3.65 -4.35
C ALA A 220 -9.13 2.49 -4.05
N VAL A 221 -8.12 2.28 -4.92
CA VAL A 221 -7.08 1.26 -4.69
C VAL A 221 -6.35 1.50 -3.37
N VAL A 222 -5.94 2.73 -3.07
CA VAL A 222 -5.26 3.07 -1.81
C VAL A 222 -6.15 2.82 -0.60
N HIS A 223 -7.42 3.21 -0.68
CA HIS A 223 -8.37 2.96 0.41
C HIS A 223 -8.51 1.45 0.67
N GLN A 224 -8.79 0.65 -0.37
CA GLN A 224 -8.96 -0.80 -0.24
C GLN A 224 -7.69 -1.49 0.27
N VAL A 225 -6.52 -1.13 -0.27
CA VAL A 225 -5.27 -1.77 0.12
C VAL A 225 -4.83 -1.36 1.53
N SER A 226 -5.21 -0.18 2.03
CA SER A 226 -4.95 0.23 3.42
C SER A 226 -5.54 -0.76 4.42
N HIS A 227 -6.80 -1.15 4.18
CA HIS A 227 -7.49 -2.18 4.95
C HIS A 227 -6.80 -3.54 4.83
N CYS A 228 -6.50 -3.97 3.60
CA CYS A 228 -5.83 -5.24 3.36
C CYS A 228 -4.49 -5.34 4.11
N LEU A 229 -3.64 -4.30 4.02
CA LEU A 229 -2.35 -4.26 4.70
C LEU A 229 -2.51 -4.24 6.22
N LEU A 230 -3.40 -3.38 6.74
CA LEU A 230 -3.65 -3.32 8.17
C LEU A 230 -4.16 -4.64 8.72
N SER A 231 -5.09 -5.32 8.05
CA SER A 231 -5.58 -6.62 8.51
C SER A 231 -4.51 -7.71 8.45
N ASN A 232 -3.62 -7.68 7.44
CA ASN A 232 -2.56 -8.65 7.22
C ASN A 232 -1.40 -8.52 8.22
N VAL A 233 -0.97 -7.30 8.52
CA VAL A 233 0.22 -7.05 9.34
C VAL A 233 0.04 -7.51 10.79
N HIS A 234 1.16 -7.88 11.42
CA HIS A 234 1.33 -8.36 12.80
C HIS A 234 0.80 -9.77 13.07
N ASN A 235 -0.49 -10.01 12.85
CA ASN A 235 -1.14 -11.30 13.18
C ASN A 235 -2.26 -11.72 12.21
N GLY A 236 -2.46 -10.98 11.12
CA GLY A 236 -3.49 -11.31 10.14
C GLY A 236 -4.93 -11.22 10.64
N ILE A 237 -5.17 -10.50 11.74
CA ILE A 237 -6.50 -10.24 12.29
C ILE A 237 -7.00 -8.89 11.77
N TRP A 238 -8.22 -8.86 11.27
CA TRP A 238 -8.94 -7.62 10.96
C TRP A 238 -9.40 -6.95 12.25
N SER A 239 -8.93 -5.73 12.54
CA SER A 239 -9.34 -4.99 13.74
C SER A 239 -10.77 -4.43 13.65
N GLY A 240 -11.27 -4.20 12.43
CA GLY A 240 -12.56 -3.55 12.21
C GLY A 240 -13.78 -4.33 12.69
N ASN A 241 -13.69 -5.65 12.87
CA ASN A 241 -14.78 -6.48 13.43
C ASN A 241 -14.56 -6.92 14.88
N ILE A 242 -13.54 -6.37 15.55
CA ILE A 242 -13.21 -6.64 16.95
C ILE A 242 -13.09 -5.35 17.75
N LYS A 243 -14.01 -4.41 17.51
CA LYS A 243 -14.08 -3.10 18.19
C LYS A 243 -12.88 -2.18 17.94
N GLY A 244 -12.12 -2.43 16.87
CA GLY A 244 -11.03 -1.59 16.40
C GLY A 244 -11.36 -0.87 15.10
N GLY A 245 -12.64 -0.55 14.84
CA GLY A 245 -13.09 0.08 13.61
C GLY A 245 -12.40 1.43 13.35
N TRP A 246 -12.18 2.22 14.40
CA TRP A 246 -11.51 3.52 14.30
C TRP A 246 -10.06 3.43 13.79
N VAL A 247 -9.37 2.33 14.10
CA VAL A 247 -8.00 2.08 13.62
C VAL A 247 -8.03 1.77 12.13
N ASP A 248 -9.04 1.01 11.69
CA ASP A 248 -9.19 0.49 10.33
C ASP A 248 -9.65 1.58 9.36
N GLU A 249 -10.86 2.10 9.54
CA GLU A 249 -11.41 3.16 8.67
C GLU A 249 -10.67 4.49 8.83
N GLY A 250 -10.27 4.83 10.06
CA GLY A 250 -9.52 6.06 10.30
C GLY A 250 -8.19 6.10 9.53
N LEU A 251 -7.51 4.96 9.37
CA LEU A 251 -6.27 4.88 8.60
C LEU A 251 -6.52 4.92 7.09
N ALA A 252 -7.52 4.19 6.59
CA ALA A 252 -7.85 4.21 5.16
C ALA A 252 -8.16 5.65 4.70
N HIS A 253 -9.04 6.34 5.42
CA HIS A 253 -9.34 7.76 5.15
C HIS A 253 -8.15 8.69 5.41
N TRP A 254 -7.22 8.33 6.30
CA TRP A 254 -6.02 9.15 6.51
C TRP A 254 -5.13 9.16 5.28
N TYR A 255 -4.92 8.00 4.66
CA TYR A 255 -4.18 7.93 3.40
C TYR A 255 -4.90 8.64 2.27
N GLU A 256 -6.22 8.51 2.18
CA GLU A 256 -7.01 9.28 1.21
C GLU A 256 -6.72 10.78 1.35
N ASN A 257 -6.89 11.34 2.55
CA ASN A 257 -6.64 12.76 2.75
C ASN A 257 -5.16 13.14 2.51
N ALA A 258 -4.21 12.32 2.97
CA ALA A 258 -2.79 12.64 2.92
C ALA A 258 -2.15 12.47 1.52
N LEU A 259 -2.75 11.69 0.63
CA LEU A 259 -2.26 11.44 -0.74
C LEU A 259 -3.11 12.15 -1.81
N PHE A 260 -4.38 12.38 -1.51
CA PHE A 260 -5.40 12.83 -2.46
C PHE A 260 -6.15 14.09 -1.97
N ASP A 261 -5.63 14.77 -0.95
CA ASP A 261 -6.13 16.08 -0.51
C ASP A 261 -7.65 16.13 -0.23
N GLY A 262 -8.21 14.99 0.19
CA GLY A 262 -9.59 14.85 0.61
C GLY A 262 -10.12 13.42 0.53
N VAL A 263 -11.09 13.11 1.38
CA VAL A 263 -11.79 11.82 1.37
C VAL A 263 -12.92 11.89 0.35
N ARG A 264 -12.90 10.97 -0.62
CA ARG A 264 -13.94 10.88 -1.66
C ARG A 264 -14.47 9.46 -1.82
N HIS A 265 -13.81 8.49 -1.22
CA HIS A 265 -14.16 7.10 -1.33
C HIS A 265 -14.70 6.60 0.02
N TYR A 266 -15.74 5.80 -0.06
CA TYR A 266 -16.30 5.04 1.04
C TYR A 266 -16.51 3.62 0.53
N CYS A 267 -16.08 2.63 1.30
CA CYS A 267 -16.18 1.24 0.92
C CYS A 267 -17.65 0.80 0.78
N TYR A 268 -17.95 -0.27 0.04
CA TYR A 268 -19.30 -0.90 0.01
C TYR A 268 -19.96 -1.07 1.41
N VAL A 269 -19.18 -1.34 2.45
CA VAL A 269 -19.67 -1.46 3.85
C VAL A 269 -20.20 -0.13 4.41
N GLU A 270 -19.86 0.97 3.76
CA GLU A 270 -20.04 2.33 4.23
C GLU A 270 -21.13 3.09 3.47
N SER A 271 -21.45 2.68 2.24
CA SER A 271 -22.35 3.39 1.33
C SER A 271 -23.78 3.51 1.84
N ASP A 272 -24.23 2.57 2.67
CA ASP A 272 -25.60 2.52 3.19
C ASP A 272 -25.92 3.63 4.20
N SER A 273 -24.92 4.40 4.65
CA SER A 273 -25.04 5.41 5.71
C SER A 273 -24.84 6.87 5.27
N LEU A 274 -24.64 7.13 3.97
CA LEU A 274 -24.10 8.40 3.45
C LEU A 274 -25.10 9.55 3.23
N VAL A 275 -26.31 9.51 3.79
CA VAL A 275 -27.28 10.60 3.55
C VAL A 275 -26.76 11.91 4.18
N ASP A 276 -26.47 12.90 3.32
CA ASP A 276 -26.05 14.28 3.63
C ASP A 276 -24.63 14.52 4.19
N PHE A 277 -23.76 13.50 4.25
CA PHE A 277 -22.37 13.70 4.71
C PHE A 277 -21.47 14.25 3.59
N LYS A 278 -20.72 15.33 3.88
CA LYS A 278 -19.87 16.00 2.88
C LYS A 278 -18.49 15.36 2.78
N PHE A 279 -18.16 14.90 1.57
CA PHE A 279 -16.81 14.51 1.16
C PHE A 279 -15.83 15.70 1.21
N GLY A 280 -14.53 15.40 1.14
CA GLY A 280 -13.46 16.37 1.00
C GLY A 280 -12.54 16.46 2.22
N LYS A 281 -12.00 17.66 2.45
CA LYS A 281 -11.08 17.95 3.56
C LYS A 281 -11.83 18.06 4.88
N TRP A 282 -11.53 17.16 5.82
CA TRP A 282 -12.25 17.07 7.09
C TRP A 282 -11.70 17.96 8.20
N GLU A 283 -10.48 18.51 8.05
CA GLU A 283 -9.83 19.36 9.04
C GLU A 283 -10.72 20.51 9.50
N ALA A 284 -11.35 21.22 8.56
CA ALA A 284 -12.20 22.37 8.85
C ALA A 284 -13.48 21.97 9.60
N SER A 285 -14.07 20.82 9.25
CA SER A 285 -15.25 20.29 9.92
C SER A 285 -14.93 19.86 11.35
N VAL A 286 -13.83 19.14 11.55
CA VAL A 286 -13.34 18.73 12.88
C VAL A 286 -12.99 19.96 13.73
N ARG A 287 -12.34 20.97 13.14
CA ARG A 287 -12.01 22.21 13.85
C ARG A 287 -13.26 22.97 14.30
N ARG A 288 -14.27 23.09 13.45
CA ARG A 288 -15.56 23.72 13.81
C ARG A 288 -16.29 22.94 14.90
N ALA A 289 -16.22 21.60 14.88
CA ALA A 289 -16.79 20.77 15.95
C ALA A 289 -16.07 21.00 17.28
N LEU A 290 -14.75 21.12 17.27
CA LEU A 290 -13.94 21.47 18.45
C LEU A 290 -14.32 22.85 19.01
N ASP A 291 -14.30 23.89 18.18
CA ASP A 291 -14.59 25.26 18.61
C ASP A 291 -16.03 25.39 19.16
N ALA A 292 -16.96 24.57 18.67
CA ALA A 292 -18.34 24.53 19.14
C ALA A 292 -18.56 23.64 20.38
N GLY A 293 -17.52 22.96 20.90
CA GLY A 293 -17.65 22.00 22.00
C GLY A 293 -18.49 20.76 21.63
N LYS A 294 -18.49 20.38 20.35
CA LYS A 294 -19.27 19.28 19.78
C LYS A 294 -18.43 18.08 19.33
N LEU A 295 -17.18 18.00 19.77
CA LEU A 295 -16.42 16.75 19.56
C LEU A 295 -17.06 15.64 20.40
N PRO A 296 -17.23 14.43 19.84
CA PRO A 296 -17.65 13.28 20.63
C PRO A 296 -16.55 12.87 21.60
N SER A 297 -16.91 12.23 22.70
CA SER A 297 -15.89 11.54 23.50
C SER A 297 -15.23 10.43 22.67
N LEU A 298 -13.94 10.18 22.89
CA LEU A 298 -13.23 9.08 22.23
C LEU A 298 -13.89 7.73 22.50
N PHE A 299 -14.56 7.55 23.65
CA PHE A 299 -15.28 6.31 23.96
C PHE A 299 -16.51 6.06 23.08
N GLU A 300 -17.07 7.09 22.44
CA GLU A 300 -18.26 6.95 21.59
C GLU A 300 -18.00 6.19 20.30
N PHE A 301 -16.74 6.12 19.84
CA PHE A 301 -16.39 5.45 18.58
C PHE A 301 -15.20 4.49 18.69
N THR A 302 -14.32 4.62 19.68
CA THR A 302 -13.13 3.75 19.77
C THR A 302 -13.42 2.30 20.19
N GLY A 303 -14.66 2.00 20.61
CA GLY A 303 -15.14 0.65 20.93
C GLY A 303 -16.08 0.05 19.89
N LEU A 304 -16.25 0.70 18.73
CA LEU A 304 -17.15 0.27 17.67
C LEU A 304 -16.43 -0.56 16.61
N ASN A 305 -17.18 -1.46 15.99
CA ASN A 305 -16.80 -2.09 14.73
C ASN A 305 -16.90 -1.07 13.57
N THR A 306 -16.20 -1.34 12.47
CA THR A 306 -16.25 -0.55 11.24
C THR A 306 -17.67 -0.27 10.77
N THR A 307 -18.51 -1.31 10.75
CA THR A 307 -19.92 -1.26 10.31
C THR A 307 -20.83 -0.47 11.25
N GLU A 308 -20.41 -0.23 12.49
CA GLU A 308 -21.21 0.42 13.52
C GLU A 308 -20.96 1.94 13.58
N MET A 309 -19.87 2.42 12.97
CA MET A 309 -19.54 3.84 12.95
C MET A 309 -20.39 4.58 11.90
N THR A 310 -20.98 5.69 12.32
CA THR A 310 -21.60 6.69 11.44
C THR A 310 -20.54 7.47 10.65
N PRO A 311 -20.89 8.11 9.51
CA PRO A 311 -19.94 8.92 8.76
C PRO A 311 -19.22 10.01 9.59
N PRO A 312 -19.90 10.77 10.48
CA PRO A 312 -19.21 11.70 11.38
C PRO A 312 -18.21 11.01 12.32
N GLN A 313 -18.54 9.83 12.87
CA GLN A 313 -17.61 9.08 13.73
C GLN A 313 -16.37 8.63 12.97
N ARG A 314 -16.49 8.26 11.68
CA ARG A 314 -15.33 7.91 10.85
C ARG A 314 -14.45 9.12 10.58
N MET A 315 -15.03 10.31 10.42
CA MET A 315 -14.28 11.55 10.36
C MET A 315 -13.50 11.81 11.66
N PHE A 316 -14.10 11.57 12.83
CA PHE A 316 -13.37 11.72 14.09
C PHE A 316 -12.32 10.61 14.31
N ALA A 317 -12.57 9.39 13.84
CA ALA A 317 -11.59 8.31 13.80
C ALA A 317 -10.37 8.69 12.95
N TRP A 318 -10.60 9.25 11.76
CA TRP A 318 -9.54 9.83 10.93
C TRP A 318 -8.72 10.87 11.69
N ALA A 319 -9.37 11.83 12.36
CA ALA A 319 -8.69 12.87 13.12
C ALA A 319 -7.88 12.32 14.31
N LEU A 320 -8.35 11.23 14.94
CA LEU A 320 -7.60 10.53 15.97
C LEU A 320 -6.37 9.81 15.39
N VAL A 321 -6.53 9.10 14.27
CA VAL A 321 -5.42 8.44 13.57
C VAL A 321 -4.38 9.46 13.13
N ASP A 322 -4.82 10.60 12.63
CA ASP A 322 -3.97 11.71 12.23
C ASP A 322 -3.11 12.25 13.39
N TYR A 323 -3.71 12.40 14.57
CA TYR A 323 -2.98 12.71 15.81
C TYR A 323 -1.98 11.61 16.19
N LEU A 324 -2.34 10.33 16.04
CA LEU A 324 -1.43 9.23 16.36
C LEU A 324 -0.28 9.08 15.36
N LEU A 325 -0.43 9.52 14.11
CA LEU A 325 0.60 9.47 13.07
C LEU A 325 1.48 10.73 13.05
N ARG A 326 0.90 11.91 13.24
CA ARG A 326 1.60 13.21 13.13
C ARG A 326 1.81 13.93 14.46
N GLY A 327 1.15 13.50 15.52
CA GLY A 327 1.32 14.06 16.86
C GLY A 327 2.68 13.77 17.46
N PRO A 328 2.96 14.31 18.65
CA PRO A 328 4.32 14.31 19.24
C PRO A 328 4.93 12.91 19.42
N LYS A 329 4.09 11.89 19.67
CA LYS A 329 4.56 10.53 19.96
C LYS A 329 4.63 9.60 18.74
N LYS A 330 3.90 9.89 17.66
CA LYS A 330 3.82 9.07 16.43
C LYS A 330 3.71 7.56 16.73
N CYS A 331 2.59 7.15 17.31
CA CYS A 331 2.43 5.81 17.91
C CYS A 331 1.24 5.01 17.36
N TYR A 332 0.73 5.36 16.17
CA TYR A 332 -0.37 4.64 15.53
C TYR A 332 -0.14 3.12 15.45
N GLY A 333 1.03 2.66 14.99
CA GLY A 333 1.36 1.24 14.90
C GLY A 333 1.20 0.47 16.22
N ALA A 334 1.54 1.11 17.35
CA ALA A 334 1.35 0.50 18.67
C ALA A 334 -0.13 0.37 19.04
N PHE A 335 -0.95 1.37 18.71
CA PHE A 335 -2.40 1.30 18.92
C PHE A 335 -3.06 0.25 18.00
N ALA A 336 -2.62 0.15 16.76
CA ALA A 336 -3.11 -0.88 15.84
C ALA A 336 -2.82 -2.31 16.36
N ARG A 337 -1.62 -2.53 16.89
CA ARG A 337 -1.26 -3.80 17.58
C ARG A 337 -2.14 -4.04 18.81
N ALA A 338 -2.32 -3.03 19.66
CA ALA A 338 -3.16 -3.15 20.85
C ALA A 338 -4.62 -3.51 20.51
N ALA A 339 -5.20 -2.90 19.48
CA ALA A 339 -6.54 -3.24 18.99
C ALA A 339 -6.62 -4.69 18.50
N LYS A 340 -5.62 -5.17 17.76
CA LYS A 340 -5.53 -6.58 17.32
C LYS A 340 -5.32 -7.56 18.48
N GLU A 341 -4.76 -7.11 19.60
CA GLU A 341 -4.67 -7.84 20.87
C GLU A 341 -5.94 -7.72 21.73
N LYS A 342 -7.00 -7.08 21.21
CA LYS A 342 -8.28 -6.84 21.89
C LYS A 342 -8.16 -6.01 23.17
N LYS A 343 -7.12 -5.19 23.29
CA LYS A 343 -7.02 -4.18 24.36
C LYS A 343 -8.03 -3.07 24.09
N SER A 344 -8.73 -2.65 25.13
CA SER A 344 -9.56 -1.45 25.07
C SER A 344 -8.73 -0.21 24.79
N PHE A 345 -9.37 0.85 24.28
CA PHE A 345 -8.70 2.13 24.06
C PHE A 345 -8.04 2.68 25.33
N GLY A 346 -8.70 2.55 26.48
CA GLY A 346 -8.14 2.99 27.77
C GLY A 346 -6.88 2.23 28.18
N GLU A 347 -6.86 0.90 28.03
CA GLU A 347 -5.66 0.09 28.30
C GLU A 347 -4.53 0.44 27.32
N ALA A 348 -4.86 0.70 26.06
CA ALA A 348 -3.89 1.14 25.05
C ALA A 348 -3.31 2.52 25.40
N CYS A 349 -4.13 3.50 25.79
CA CYS A 349 -3.66 4.80 26.29
C CYS A 349 -2.73 4.65 27.49
N GLN A 350 -3.10 3.83 28.47
CA GLN A 350 -2.27 3.66 29.67
C GLN A 350 -0.92 3.03 29.34
N SER A 351 -0.91 1.97 28.54
CA SER A 351 0.31 1.23 28.21
C SER A 351 1.20 1.94 27.18
N ILE A 352 0.61 2.60 26.19
CA ILE A 352 1.35 3.24 25.09
C ILE A 352 1.67 4.68 25.43
N LEU A 353 0.71 5.47 25.94
CA LEU A 353 0.89 6.89 26.22
C LEU A 353 1.32 7.18 27.66
N GLY A 354 1.11 6.24 28.59
CA GLY A 354 1.30 6.48 30.02
C GLY A 354 0.23 7.41 30.60
N LYS A 355 -0.95 7.45 29.97
CA LYS A 355 -2.04 8.39 30.28
C LYS A 355 -3.38 7.66 30.35
N SER A 356 -4.30 8.20 31.15
CA SER A 356 -5.70 7.81 31.05
C SER A 356 -6.30 8.20 29.69
N ALA A 357 -7.40 7.57 29.30
CA ALA A 357 -8.11 7.93 28.07
C ALA A 357 -8.59 9.39 28.06
N ILE A 358 -9.00 9.92 29.22
CA ILE A 358 -9.45 11.32 29.37
C ILE A 358 -8.29 12.29 29.13
N GLU A 359 -7.10 11.99 29.66
CA GLU A 359 -5.92 12.81 29.42
C GLU A 359 -5.48 12.74 27.95
N ALA A 360 -5.57 11.57 27.32
CA ALA A 360 -5.29 11.40 25.90
C ALA A 360 -6.29 12.18 25.02
N GLU A 361 -7.58 12.19 25.37
CA GLU A 361 -8.61 13.00 24.70
C GLU A 361 -8.30 14.50 24.81
N ARG A 362 -7.91 14.97 26.00
CA ARG A 362 -7.49 16.36 26.19
C ARG A 362 -6.29 16.74 25.34
N ASP A 363 -5.28 15.88 25.26
CA ASP A 363 -4.11 16.10 24.41
C ASP A 363 -4.49 16.14 22.93
N TRP A 364 -5.38 15.24 22.51
CA TRP A 364 -5.91 15.20 21.16
C TRP A 364 -6.63 16.51 20.82
N HIS A 365 -7.54 16.99 21.66
CA HIS A 365 -8.22 18.27 21.48
C HIS A 365 -7.23 19.44 21.39
N ALA A 366 -6.23 19.49 22.27
CA ALA A 366 -5.20 20.52 22.25
C ALA A 366 -4.38 20.47 20.94
N TRP A 367 -4.05 19.27 20.46
CA TRP A 367 -3.35 19.09 19.19
C TRP A 367 -4.20 19.53 18.00
N LEU A 368 -5.49 19.17 17.96
CA LEU A 368 -6.42 19.62 16.92
C LEU A 368 -6.52 21.16 16.90
N ALA A 369 -6.66 21.80 18.06
CA ALA A 369 -6.70 23.27 18.17
C ALA A 369 -5.43 23.94 17.62
N ALA A 370 -4.27 23.30 17.77
CA ALA A 370 -3.00 23.83 17.31
C ALA A 370 -2.73 23.57 15.82
N ASN A 371 -3.31 22.50 15.25
CA ASN A 371 -2.92 22.00 13.91
C ASN A 371 -4.02 22.13 12.85
N PHE A 372 -5.29 22.24 13.23
CA PHE A 372 -6.41 22.32 12.30
C PHE A 372 -6.95 23.75 12.20
N SER A 373 -7.37 24.15 11.00
CA SER A 373 -7.94 25.47 10.69
C SER A 373 -9.39 25.35 10.23
N VAL A 374 -10.21 26.35 10.56
CA VAL A 374 -11.59 26.48 10.05
C VAL A 374 -11.64 26.88 8.56
N GLU A 375 -10.53 27.43 8.05
CA GLU A 375 -10.35 27.69 6.64
C GLU A 375 -9.80 26.44 5.95
N PRO A 376 -10.34 26.07 4.77
CA PRO A 376 -9.78 24.97 3.99
C PRO A 376 -8.31 25.23 3.70
N SER A 377 -7.45 24.25 3.98
CA SER A 377 -6.03 24.35 3.64
C SER A 377 -5.88 24.51 2.13
N LYS A 378 -5.13 25.54 1.69
CA LYS A 378 -4.82 25.81 0.27
C LYS A 378 -3.73 24.90 -0.32
N ARG A 379 -3.42 23.77 0.34
CA ARG A 379 -2.34 22.88 -0.09
C ARG A 379 -2.57 22.33 -1.48
#